data_AF-X0WVG8-F1
#
_entry.id   AF-X0WVG8-F1
#
_cell.length_a   1.000
_cell.length_b   1.000
_cell.length_c   1.000
_cell.angle_alpha   90.00
_cell.angle_beta   90.00
_cell.angle_gamma   90.00
#
_symmetry.space_group_name_H-M   'P 1'
#
loop_
_entity.id
_entity.type
_entity.pdbx_description
1 polymer ?
#
loop_
_entity_poly.entity_id
_entity_poly.type
_entity_poly.pdbx_seq_one_letter_code
_entity_poly.pdbx_strand_id
1 'polypeptide(L)'
;PANIDCYTGSCGSQWSAAIVDGREYGFVYSHSSPTMHAIGFDISDQVSVDMDCRFYNSYACSNADFDRANMCGAYALADNGLVCVGSAKTGSMCPGSFRAYNKPLGAGDCFGEAFRKWFNEEGIFDVYWHYGMNLQGVGSLVLEKYASGPYLTVNSPNGGEEWEQGNTYDIKWGSNVDGNVKIELLKGGSVVEVLESSIENSGLYSLEITDDFEVGDDYKIKISSLENDTVLSESAENFTIMEEFIIAEFPYVID
;
A
#
# COMPACT_ATOMS: atom_id res chain seq x y z
N PRO A 1 7.28 -11.14 -11.33
CA PRO A 1 8.27 -11.93 -10.56
C PRO A 1 8.87 -13.04 -11.43
N ALA A 2 10.19 -13.22 -11.41
CA ALA A 2 10.84 -14.31 -12.14
C ALA A 2 10.37 -15.66 -11.58
N ASN A 3 9.80 -16.52 -12.43
CA ASN A 3 9.42 -17.87 -12.05
C ASN A 3 10.70 -18.68 -11.77
N ILE A 4 10.89 -19.08 -10.52
CA ILE A 4 11.96 -20.02 -10.15
C ILE A 4 11.47 -21.42 -10.50
N ASP A 5 12.06 -22.03 -11.54
CA ASP A 5 11.75 -23.38 -11.99
C ASP A 5 12.53 -24.42 -11.16
N CYS A 6 11.83 -25.04 -10.22
CA CYS A 6 12.39 -26.03 -9.30
C CYS A 6 12.53 -27.45 -9.89
N TYR A 7 12.27 -27.67 -11.18
CA TYR A 7 12.34 -29.01 -11.77
C TYR A 7 13.75 -29.59 -11.91
N THR A 8 14.83 -28.83 -11.66
CA THR A 8 16.20 -29.24 -12.02
C THR A 8 17.26 -29.27 -10.89
N GLY A 9 16.93 -28.98 -9.61
CA GLY A 9 17.93 -29.07 -8.53
C GLY A 9 17.55 -28.47 -7.16
N SER A 10 18.55 -28.35 -6.26
CA SER A 10 18.43 -27.78 -4.91
C SER A 10 18.12 -26.28 -4.99
N CYS A 11 16.88 -25.93 -4.67
CA CYS A 11 16.28 -24.64 -4.94
C CYS A 11 15.97 -23.85 -3.67
N GLY A 12 16.14 -24.43 -2.47
CA GLY A 12 15.86 -23.77 -1.19
C GLY A 12 16.66 -22.47 -0.99
N SER A 13 17.96 -22.48 -1.32
CA SER A 13 18.85 -21.31 -1.16
C SER A 13 18.64 -20.21 -2.22
N GLN A 14 18.16 -20.57 -3.41
CA GLN A 14 17.81 -19.63 -4.48
C GLN A 14 16.42 -19.00 -4.23
N TRP A 15 15.49 -19.78 -3.68
CA TRP A 15 14.19 -19.29 -3.19
C TRP A 15 14.37 -18.35 -2.00
N SER A 16 15.16 -18.72 -0.99
CA SER A 16 15.41 -17.85 0.17
C SER A 16 16.03 -16.52 -0.26
N ALA A 17 17.01 -16.52 -1.18
CA ALA A 17 17.64 -15.32 -1.70
C ALA A 17 16.68 -14.42 -2.51
N ALA A 18 15.67 -14.99 -3.19
CA ALA A 18 14.66 -14.21 -3.90
C ALA A 18 13.65 -13.56 -2.94
N ILE A 19 13.43 -14.10 -1.74
CA ILE A 19 12.35 -13.67 -0.86
C ILE A 19 12.71 -12.44 0.01
N VAL A 20 13.99 -12.16 0.25
CA VAL A 20 14.50 -11.18 1.25
C VAL A 20 14.36 -9.69 0.86
N ASP A 21 13.35 -9.30 0.11
CA ASP A 21 13.23 -7.92 -0.42
C ASP A 21 11.97 -7.17 0.04
N GLY A 22 11.49 -7.43 1.26
CA GLY A 22 10.34 -6.71 1.83
C GLY A 22 9.08 -6.80 0.96
N ARG A 23 8.84 -7.96 0.34
CA ARG A 23 7.77 -8.11 -0.66
C ARG A 23 6.40 -8.03 0.01
N GLU A 24 5.47 -7.32 -0.62
CA GLU A 24 4.11 -7.15 -0.08
C GLU A 24 3.36 -8.50 0.02
N TYR A 25 3.56 -9.39 -0.96
CA TYR A 25 2.83 -10.65 -1.06
C TYR A 25 3.75 -11.85 -1.31
N GLY A 26 3.70 -12.82 -0.40
CA GLY A 26 4.40 -14.10 -0.46
C GLY A 26 3.46 -15.24 -0.83
N PHE A 27 3.80 -15.97 -1.90
CA PHE A 27 3.14 -17.22 -2.26
C PHE A 27 4.07 -18.39 -1.95
N VAL A 28 3.61 -19.33 -1.13
CA VAL A 28 4.37 -20.54 -0.82
C VAL A 28 3.72 -21.73 -1.50
N TYR A 29 4.46 -22.47 -2.31
CA TYR A 29 3.99 -23.69 -2.97
C TYR A 29 4.93 -24.85 -2.67
N SER A 30 4.63 -25.63 -1.63
CA SER A 30 5.57 -26.63 -1.13
C SER A 30 4.90 -27.73 -0.30
N HIS A 31 5.56 -28.89 -0.27
CA HIS A 31 5.28 -29.86 0.79
C HIS A 31 5.69 -29.26 2.12
N SER A 32 4.87 -29.48 3.15
CA SER A 32 5.00 -28.74 4.39
C SER A 32 4.57 -29.56 5.58
N SER A 33 5.11 -29.19 6.74
CA SER A 33 4.64 -29.58 8.05
C SER A 33 4.19 -28.31 8.79
N PRO A 34 3.60 -28.44 10.00
CA PRO A 34 3.26 -27.29 10.82
C PRO A 34 4.40 -26.30 11.03
N THR A 35 5.64 -26.76 11.10
CA THR A 35 6.79 -25.91 11.44
C THR A 35 7.80 -25.75 10.33
N MET A 36 7.54 -26.26 9.11
CA MET A 36 8.52 -26.19 8.02
C MET A 36 7.92 -26.30 6.61
N HIS A 37 8.61 -25.72 5.64
CA HIS A 37 8.39 -25.95 4.21
C HIS A 37 9.57 -26.74 3.63
N ALA A 38 9.26 -27.81 2.89
CA ALA A 38 10.23 -28.54 2.07
C ALA A 38 10.25 -27.90 0.68
N ILE A 39 11.34 -27.20 0.36
CA ILE A 39 11.49 -26.48 -0.91
C ILE A 39 12.37 -27.35 -1.81
N GLY A 40 11.73 -28.13 -2.69
CA GLY A 40 12.41 -29.10 -3.57
C GLY A 40 11.87 -30.53 -3.40
N PHE A 41 12.52 -31.49 -4.06
CA PHE A 41 12.14 -32.91 -4.00
C PHE A 41 12.80 -33.69 -2.84
N ASP A 42 13.81 -33.11 -2.20
CA ASP A 42 14.54 -33.73 -1.10
C ASP A 42 14.18 -33.03 0.22
N ILE A 43 13.81 -33.82 1.22
CA ILE A 43 13.52 -33.34 2.57
C ILE A 43 14.76 -32.74 3.23
N SER A 44 15.97 -32.86 2.67
CA SER A 44 17.16 -32.16 3.17
C SER A 44 17.23 -30.69 2.75
N ASP A 45 16.47 -30.24 1.73
CA ASP A 45 16.43 -28.84 1.26
C ASP A 45 15.32 -28.08 2.00
N GLN A 46 15.48 -27.99 3.33
CA GLN A 46 14.52 -27.37 4.24
C GLN A 46 14.89 -25.92 4.45
N VAL A 47 13.88 -25.04 4.39
CA VAL A 47 14.04 -23.65 4.81
C VAL A 47 13.02 -23.38 5.90
N SER A 48 13.49 -22.96 7.08
CA SER A 48 12.66 -22.18 7.99
C SER A 48 12.47 -20.84 7.29
N VAL A 49 11.36 -20.68 6.58
CA VAL A 49 11.24 -19.56 5.65
C VAL A 49 10.97 -18.30 6.46
N ASP A 50 12.03 -17.58 6.79
CA ASP A 50 11.95 -16.18 7.21
C ASP A 50 11.68 -15.35 5.95
N MET A 51 10.47 -15.48 5.45
CA MET A 51 9.99 -14.67 4.36
C MET A 51 9.69 -13.30 4.94
N ASP A 52 10.38 -12.25 4.51
CA ASP A 52 10.04 -10.90 4.96
C ASP A 52 8.88 -10.34 4.11
N CYS A 53 7.68 -10.91 4.30
CA CYS A 53 6.47 -10.50 3.60
C CYS A 53 5.37 -9.96 4.53
N ARG A 54 4.51 -9.10 3.99
CA ARG A 54 3.33 -8.61 4.72
C ARG A 54 2.18 -9.61 4.69
N PHE A 55 1.93 -10.18 3.52
CA PHE A 55 0.81 -11.08 3.28
C PHE A 55 1.28 -12.43 2.76
N TYR A 56 0.76 -13.51 3.33
CA TYR A 56 1.13 -14.87 2.97
C TYR A 56 -0.07 -15.64 2.47
N ASN A 57 0.09 -16.30 1.33
CA ASN A 57 -0.85 -17.31 0.88
C ASN A 57 -0.11 -18.62 0.62
N SER A 58 -0.39 -19.61 1.45
CA SER A 58 0.40 -20.82 1.51
C SER A 58 -0.36 -22.01 0.95
N TYR A 59 0.07 -22.47 -0.22
CA TYR A 59 -0.23 -23.80 -0.75
C TYR A 59 0.63 -24.85 -0.05
N ALA A 60 0.31 -25.12 1.20
CA ALA A 60 1.10 -25.96 2.09
C ALA A 60 0.20 -26.80 3.00
N CYS A 61 0.64 -28.02 3.31
CA CYS A 61 -0.05 -28.88 4.27
C CYS A 61 0.27 -28.47 5.71
N SER A 62 -0.75 -28.44 6.56
CA SER A 62 -0.64 -28.35 8.04
C SER A 62 0.05 -27.10 8.60
N ASN A 63 0.42 -26.13 7.76
CA ASN A 63 1.17 -24.95 8.16
C ASN A 63 0.34 -23.94 8.99
N ALA A 64 -0.97 -24.16 9.16
CA ALA A 64 -1.87 -23.41 10.01
C ALA A 64 -2.58 -24.31 11.05
N ASP A 65 -1.92 -25.39 11.49
CA ASP A 65 -2.41 -26.30 12.53
C ASP A 65 -2.39 -25.62 13.91
N PHE A 66 -3.54 -25.55 14.58
CA PHE A 66 -3.69 -24.89 15.88
C PHE A 66 -3.29 -25.75 17.08
N ASP A 67 -3.08 -27.06 16.90
CA ASP A 67 -2.69 -27.95 18.00
C ASP A 67 -1.20 -27.84 18.37
N ARG A 68 -0.45 -27.02 17.63
CA ARG A 68 0.99 -26.80 17.81
C ARG A 68 1.43 -25.45 17.24
N ALA A 69 2.69 -25.11 17.49
CA ALA A 69 3.33 -24.00 16.80
C ALA A 69 3.23 -24.22 15.28
N ASN A 70 2.78 -23.19 14.56
CA ASN A 70 2.56 -23.28 13.13
C ASN A 70 3.16 -22.08 12.38
N MET A 71 3.59 -22.33 11.14
CA MET A 71 4.25 -21.31 10.32
C MET A 71 3.32 -20.15 9.99
N CYS A 72 2.03 -20.39 9.76
CA CYS A 72 1.10 -19.33 9.39
C CYS A 72 0.93 -18.31 10.51
N GLY A 73 0.94 -18.76 11.76
CA GLY A 73 0.95 -17.92 12.94
C GLY A 73 2.28 -17.20 13.11
N ALA A 74 3.41 -17.88 12.85
CA ALA A 74 4.73 -17.25 12.86
C ALA A 74 4.83 -16.14 11.79
N TYR A 75 4.31 -16.38 10.59
CA TYR A 75 4.27 -15.41 9.51
C TYR A 75 3.36 -14.22 9.78
N ALA A 76 2.20 -14.46 10.40
CA ALA A 76 1.29 -13.39 10.75
C ALA A 76 1.78 -12.51 11.92
N LEU A 77 2.80 -12.97 12.66
CA LEU A 77 3.37 -12.29 13.84
C LEU A 77 4.85 -11.92 13.66
N ALA A 78 5.42 -12.14 12.47
CA ALA A 78 6.76 -11.70 12.12
C ALA A 78 6.83 -10.17 12.04
N ASP A 79 8.03 -9.59 12.06
CA ASP A 79 8.23 -8.13 12.15
C ASP A 79 7.46 -7.33 11.07
N ASN A 80 7.37 -7.85 9.84
CA ASN A 80 6.58 -7.27 8.76
C ASN A 80 5.26 -8.01 8.46
N GLY A 81 5.03 -9.13 9.14
CA GLY A 81 3.91 -10.03 8.90
C GLY A 81 2.58 -9.49 9.39
N LEU A 82 1.53 -9.61 8.55
CA LEU A 82 0.19 -9.08 8.87
C LEU A 82 -0.92 -10.12 8.75
N VAL A 83 -0.89 -10.93 7.69
CA VAL A 83 -1.91 -11.96 7.47
C VAL A 83 -1.32 -13.16 6.75
N CYS A 84 -1.76 -14.34 7.15
CA CYS A 84 -1.44 -15.58 6.48
C CYS A 84 -2.68 -16.43 6.23
N VAL A 85 -2.79 -16.97 5.02
CA VAL A 85 -3.72 -18.04 4.68
C VAL A 85 -2.96 -19.36 4.60
N GLY A 86 -3.44 -20.36 5.33
CA GLY A 86 -2.83 -21.69 5.38
C GLY A 86 -3.85 -22.77 5.71
N SER A 87 -3.35 -23.99 5.93
CA SER A 87 -4.19 -25.17 6.18
C SER A 87 -3.83 -25.84 7.50
N ALA A 88 -4.84 -26.17 8.31
CA ALA A 88 -4.69 -26.98 9.52
C ALA A 88 -4.56 -28.49 9.24
N LYS A 89 -4.67 -28.91 7.98
CA LYS A 89 -4.65 -30.33 7.59
C LYS A 89 -3.80 -30.57 6.35
N THR A 90 -3.78 -31.81 5.88
CA THR A 90 -3.26 -32.13 4.54
C THR A 90 -4.14 -31.50 3.46
N GLY A 91 -3.50 -30.86 2.47
CA GLY A 91 -4.13 -30.08 1.41
C GLY A 91 -4.11 -28.58 1.69
N SER A 92 -4.38 -27.77 0.66
CA SER A 92 -4.51 -26.31 0.75
C SER A 92 -5.42 -25.80 -0.38
N MET A 93 -5.68 -24.49 -0.46
CA MET A 93 -6.45 -23.85 -1.54
C MET A 93 -6.01 -24.35 -2.92
N CYS A 94 -6.86 -25.02 -3.70
CA CYS A 94 -6.44 -25.58 -4.99
C CYS A 94 -5.77 -24.51 -5.90
N PRO A 95 -4.80 -24.86 -6.76
CA PRO A 95 -4.07 -23.87 -7.57
C PRO A 95 -4.97 -22.99 -8.46
N GLY A 96 -6.09 -23.55 -8.95
CA GLY A 96 -7.10 -22.79 -9.69
C GLY A 96 -7.90 -21.80 -8.83
N SER A 97 -8.00 -22.08 -7.53
CA SER A 97 -8.81 -21.34 -6.56
C SER A 97 -8.13 -20.11 -5.98
N PHE A 98 -6.81 -19.98 -6.17
CA PHE A 98 -6.09 -18.74 -5.82
C PHE A 98 -6.66 -17.53 -6.55
N ARG A 99 -7.20 -17.72 -7.76
CA ARG A 99 -7.81 -16.62 -8.51
C ARG A 99 -9.09 -16.12 -7.84
N ALA A 100 -9.95 -17.01 -7.34
CA ALA A 100 -11.16 -16.63 -6.60
C ALA A 100 -10.85 -15.94 -5.27
N TYR A 101 -9.68 -16.20 -4.68
CA TYR A 101 -9.21 -15.47 -3.50
C TYR A 101 -8.56 -14.12 -3.84
N ASN A 102 -7.67 -14.08 -4.83
CA ASN A 102 -6.90 -12.88 -5.17
C ASN A 102 -7.71 -11.82 -5.93
N LYS A 103 -8.74 -12.24 -6.68
CA LYS A 103 -9.59 -11.31 -7.46
C LYS A 103 -10.33 -10.31 -6.55
N PRO A 104 -11.02 -10.72 -5.47
CA PRO A 104 -11.55 -9.82 -4.44
C PRO A 104 -10.51 -8.84 -3.87
N LEU A 105 -9.32 -9.32 -3.52
CA LEU A 105 -8.24 -8.48 -2.97
C LEU A 105 -7.84 -7.37 -3.93
N GLY A 106 -7.66 -7.70 -5.22
CA GLY A 106 -7.35 -6.72 -6.26
C GLY A 106 -8.51 -5.77 -6.60
N ALA A 107 -9.72 -6.04 -6.09
CA ALA A 107 -10.90 -5.20 -6.23
C ALA A 107 -11.18 -4.35 -4.98
N GLY A 108 -10.27 -4.35 -3.99
CA GLY A 108 -10.39 -3.55 -2.76
C GLY A 108 -11.08 -4.24 -1.60
N ASP A 109 -11.45 -5.52 -1.72
CA ASP A 109 -11.95 -6.28 -0.57
C ASP A 109 -10.83 -6.56 0.44
N CYS A 110 -11.20 -6.64 1.73
CA CYS A 110 -10.27 -7.07 2.77
C CYS A 110 -9.99 -8.58 2.71
N PHE A 111 -8.90 -9.03 3.34
CA PHE A 111 -8.49 -10.45 3.32
C PHE A 111 -9.56 -11.42 3.84
N GLY A 112 -10.35 -11.02 4.85
CA GLY A 112 -11.45 -11.81 5.39
C GLY A 112 -12.62 -11.93 4.40
N GLU A 113 -12.98 -10.84 3.72
CA GLU A 113 -14.02 -10.88 2.68
C GLU A 113 -13.56 -11.67 1.46
N ALA A 114 -12.31 -11.51 1.04
CA ALA A 114 -11.71 -12.34 0.00
C ALA A 114 -11.74 -13.83 0.36
N PHE A 115 -11.41 -14.18 1.61
CA PHE A 115 -11.45 -15.56 2.11
C PHE A 115 -12.87 -16.12 2.10
N ARG A 116 -13.84 -15.34 2.58
CA ARG A 116 -15.26 -15.71 2.57
C ARG A 116 -15.80 -15.89 1.15
N LYS A 117 -15.48 -14.98 0.23
CA LYS A 117 -15.92 -15.04 -1.18
C LYS A 117 -15.32 -16.26 -1.87
N TRP A 118 -14.02 -16.49 -1.71
CA TRP A 118 -13.35 -17.70 -2.20
C TRP A 118 -14.03 -18.98 -1.69
N PHE A 119 -14.31 -19.08 -0.39
CA PHE A 119 -14.91 -20.30 0.17
C PHE A 119 -16.30 -20.55 -0.42
N ASN A 120 -17.12 -19.50 -0.59
CA ASN A 120 -18.45 -19.64 -1.17
C ASN A 120 -18.44 -19.91 -2.68
N GLU A 121 -17.43 -19.44 -3.41
CA GLU A 121 -17.32 -19.62 -4.86
C GLU A 121 -16.68 -20.96 -5.24
N GLU A 122 -15.71 -21.44 -4.47
CA GLU A 122 -14.94 -22.65 -4.81
C GLU A 122 -14.82 -23.64 -3.65
N GLY A 123 -14.53 -23.17 -2.44
CA GLY A 123 -14.28 -24.03 -1.28
C GLY A 123 -15.45 -24.96 -0.93
N ILE A 124 -16.68 -24.46 -1.05
CA ILE A 124 -17.91 -25.19 -0.74
C ILE A 124 -18.16 -26.40 -1.64
N PHE A 125 -17.56 -26.44 -2.82
CA PHE A 125 -17.74 -27.54 -3.77
C PHE A 125 -16.78 -28.73 -3.52
N ASP A 126 -15.75 -28.53 -2.68
CA ASP A 126 -14.90 -29.60 -2.17
C ASP A 126 -14.57 -29.34 -0.69
N VAL A 127 -15.58 -29.47 0.16
CA VAL A 127 -15.46 -29.22 1.60
C VAL A 127 -14.46 -30.16 2.28
N TYR A 128 -14.28 -31.39 1.79
CA TYR A 128 -13.31 -32.32 2.37
C TYR A 128 -11.87 -31.85 2.12
N TRP A 129 -11.63 -31.27 0.96
CA TRP A 129 -10.34 -30.68 0.64
C TRP A 129 -10.12 -29.31 1.32
N HIS A 130 -11.15 -28.48 1.46
CA HIS A 130 -11.00 -27.09 1.91
C HIS A 130 -11.34 -26.83 3.39
N TYR A 131 -12.07 -27.72 4.06
CA TYR A 131 -12.29 -27.58 5.50
C TYR A 131 -10.97 -27.71 6.26
N GLY A 132 -10.65 -26.70 7.05
CA GLY A 132 -9.33 -26.57 7.69
C GLY A 132 -8.44 -25.53 7.03
N MET A 133 -8.88 -24.88 5.93
CA MET A 133 -8.27 -23.62 5.51
C MET A 133 -8.54 -22.55 6.57
N ASN A 134 -7.50 -21.81 6.92
CA ASN A 134 -7.54 -20.78 7.95
C ASN A 134 -6.91 -19.50 7.45
N LEU A 135 -7.45 -18.38 7.92
CA LEU A 135 -6.84 -17.08 7.85
C LEU A 135 -6.39 -16.70 9.26
N GLN A 136 -5.08 -16.51 9.44
CA GLN A 136 -4.47 -16.09 10.71
C GLN A 136 -3.88 -14.68 10.52
N GLY A 137 -4.01 -13.83 11.54
CA GLY A 137 -3.63 -12.41 11.46
C GLY A 137 -4.82 -11.48 11.23
N VAL A 138 -4.58 -10.32 10.62
CA VAL A 138 -5.57 -9.24 10.52
C VAL A 138 -6.40 -9.34 9.24
N GLY A 139 -7.52 -10.05 9.31
CA GLY A 139 -8.43 -10.24 8.17
C GLY A 139 -9.11 -8.97 7.64
N SER A 140 -9.16 -7.89 8.41
CA SER A 140 -9.79 -6.63 7.98
C SER A 140 -8.91 -5.73 7.11
N LEU A 141 -7.64 -6.09 6.88
CA LEU A 141 -6.74 -5.30 6.04
C LEU A 141 -7.14 -5.35 4.57
N VAL A 142 -6.95 -4.24 3.87
CA VAL A 142 -7.11 -4.12 2.41
C VAL A 142 -5.73 -4.04 1.76
N LEU A 143 -5.53 -4.75 0.66
CA LEU A 143 -4.23 -4.84 -0.01
C LEU A 143 -3.72 -3.46 -0.44
N GLU A 144 -4.60 -2.60 -0.96
CA GLU A 144 -4.27 -1.27 -1.50
C GLU A 144 -3.54 -0.36 -0.49
N LYS A 145 -3.86 -0.44 0.81
CA LYS A 145 -3.16 0.35 1.85
C LYS A 145 -1.67 -0.02 1.96
N TYR A 146 -1.29 -1.21 1.50
CA TYR A 146 0.04 -1.81 1.68
C TYR A 146 0.67 -2.27 0.35
N ALA A 147 0.02 -2.00 -0.80
CA ALA A 147 0.43 -2.42 -2.14
C ALA A 147 1.28 -1.37 -2.88
N SER A 148 1.48 -0.22 -2.24
CA SER A 148 2.56 0.70 -2.54
C SER A 148 3.25 0.98 -1.21
N GLY A 149 4.58 1.14 -1.25
CA GLY A 149 5.30 1.71 -0.12
C GLY A 149 4.65 3.03 0.35
N PRO A 150 5.02 3.53 1.54
CA PRO A 150 4.46 4.77 2.04
C PRO A 150 4.60 5.87 0.99
N TYR A 151 3.49 6.48 0.59
CA TYR A 151 3.41 7.46 -0.47
C TYR A 151 2.69 8.71 0.01
N LEU A 152 3.03 9.78 -0.67
CA LEU A 152 2.41 11.08 -0.58
C LEU A 152 2.50 11.69 -1.98
N THR A 153 1.40 12.26 -2.45
CA THR A 153 1.31 12.81 -3.82
C THR A 153 0.51 14.10 -3.80
N VAL A 154 1.12 15.22 -4.19
CA VAL A 154 0.39 16.47 -4.43
C VAL A 154 -0.47 16.30 -5.68
N ASN A 155 -1.78 16.51 -5.53
CA ASN A 155 -2.77 16.37 -6.61
C ASN A 155 -3.21 17.72 -7.17
N SER A 156 -3.22 18.77 -6.34
CA SER A 156 -3.48 20.14 -6.75
C SER A 156 -2.88 21.11 -5.73
N PRO A 157 -2.23 22.21 -6.14
CA PRO A 157 -1.86 22.48 -7.53
C PRO A 157 -0.78 21.49 -7.99
N ASN A 158 -0.86 21.05 -9.24
CA ASN A 158 0.07 20.07 -9.79
C ASN A 158 0.62 20.47 -11.17
N GLY A 159 0.28 21.66 -11.67
CA GLY A 159 0.80 22.23 -12.90
C GLY A 159 -0.22 23.05 -13.67
N GLY A 160 0.13 24.30 -13.97
CA GLY A 160 -0.63 25.19 -14.85
C GLY A 160 -1.87 25.81 -14.24
N GLU A 161 -2.15 25.59 -12.95
CA GLU A 161 -3.21 26.32 -12.25
C GLU A 161 -2.84 27.81 -12.13
N GLU A 162 -3.87 28.66 -12.18
CA GLU A 162 -3.75 30.10 -11.99
C GLU A 162 -4.58 30.50 -10.76
N TRP A 163 -3.90 31.01 -9.74
CA TRP A 163 -4.49 31.43 -8.47
C TRP A 163 -4.45 32.94 -8.37
N GLU A 164 -5.62 33.57 -8.32
CA GLU A 164 -5.77 35.02 -8.19
C GLU A 164 -5.71 35.41 -6.71
N GLN A 165 -4.99 36.48 -6.42
CA GLN A 165 -5.03 37.12 -5.11
C GLN A 165 -6.47 37.51 -4.73
N GLY A 166 -6.77 37.47 -3.43
CA GLY A 166 -8.09 37.70 -2.86
C GLY A 166 -9.00 36.46 -2.83
N ASN A 167 -8.57 35.33 -3.42
CA ASN A 167 -9.35 34.09 -3.45
C ASN A 167 -8.75 32.99 -2.55
N THR A 168 -9.59 32.00 -2.22
CA THR A 168 -9.18 30.79 -1.51
C THR A 168 -9.12 29.60 -2.47
N TYR A 169 -8.02 28.86 -2.42
CA TYR A 169 -7.81 27.65 -3.22
C TYR A 169 -7.47 26.44 -2.35
N ASP A 170 -7.82 25.26 -2.84
CA ASP A 170 -7.53 24.01 -2.14
C ASP A 170 -6.20 23.42 -2.60
N ILE A 171 -5.33 23.14 -1.63
CA ILE A 171 -4.21 22.21 -1.76
C ILE A 171 -4.74 20.80 -1.45
N LYS A 172 -4.62 19.89 -2.42
CA LYS A 172 -5.10 18.50 -2.34
C LYS A 172 -3.96 17.52 -2.51
N TRP A 173 -3.94 16.48 -1.71
CA TRP A 173 -2.95 15.40 -1.83
C TRP A 173 -3.56 14.04 -1.51
N GLY A 174 -2.91 12.99 -1.99
CA GLY A 174 -3.21 11.60 -1.64
C GLY A 174 -2.07 11.01 -0.83
N SER A 175 -2.37 10.17 0.15
CA SER A 175 -1.35 9.51 0.97
C SER A 175 -1.88 8.27 1.67
N ASN A 176 -0.99 7.33 1.98
CA ASN A 176 -1.25 6.19 2.87
C ASN A 176 -0.42 6.24 4.18
N VAL A 177 0.28 7.34 4.47
CA VAL A 177 1.03 7.50 5.73
C VAL A 177 0.14 8.01 6.84
N ASP A 178 0.31 7.49 8.05
CA ASP A 178 -0.41 7.97 9.22
C ASP A 178 0.28 9.23 9.80
N GLY A 179 -0.41 9.95 10.70
CA GLY A 179 0.14 11.11 11.41
C GLY A 179 -0.10 12.45 10.71
N ASN A 180 0.82 13.39 10.94
CA ASN A 180 0.74 14.76 10.43
C ASN A 180 1.70 14.99 9.26
N VAL A 181 1.37 16.02 8.47
CA VAL A 181 2.19 16.50 7.35
C VAL A 181 2.57 17.97 7.55
N LYS A 182 3.67 18.35 6.92
CA LYS A 182 4.11 19.74 6.76
C LYS A 182 3.80 20.20 5.32
N ILE A 183 3.30 21.42 5.15
CA ILE A 183 3.00 22.03 3.85
C ILE A 183 3.89 23.26 3.68
N GLU A 184 4.65 23.30 2.57
CA GLU A 184 5.59 24.36 2.23
C GLU A 184 5.28 24.90 0.83
N LEU A 185 5.38 26.22 0.67
CA LEU A 185 5.31 26.89 -0.61
C LEU A 185 6.74 27.15 -1.12
N LEU A 186 6.98 26.75 -2.37
CA LEU A 186 8.25 26.97 -3.06
C LEU A 186 8.07 27.98 -4.18
N LYS A 187 9.08 28.82 -4.40
CA LYS A 187 9.22 29.71 -5.55
C LYS A 187 10.61 29.55 -6.14
N GLY A 188 10.71 29.32 -7.45
CA GLY A 188 12.01 29.06 -8.12
C GLY A 188 12.77 27.87 -7.52
N GLY A 189 12.05 26.90 -6.95
CA GLY A 189 12.60 25.71 -6.29
C GLY A 189 13.12 25.91 -4.86
N SER A 190 12.99 27.11 -4.29
CA SER A 190 13.35 27.39 -2.89
C SER A 190 12.09 27.56 -2.03
N VAL A 191 12.11 27.05 -0.80
CA VAL A 191 11.02 27.29 0.16
C VAL A 191 10.97 28.78 0.48
N VAL A 192 9.84 29.41 0.18
CA VAL A 192 9.57 30.82 0.50
C VAL A 192 8.69 30.97 1.73
N GLU A 193 7.82 29.99 1.99
CA GLU A 193 6.92 30.02 3.13
C GLU A 193 6.59 28.60 3.64
N VAL A 194 6.42 28.47 4.96
CA VAL A 194 5.84 27.27 5.58
C VAL A 194 4.37 27.59 5.87
N LEU A 195 3.49 27.11 5.00
CA LEU A 195 2.04 27.35 5.10
C LEU A 195 1.46 26.66 6.34
N GLU A 196 1.94 25.45 6.62
CA GLU A 196 1.61 24.74 7.84
C GLU A 196 2.76 23.83 8.29
N SER A 197 3.12 23.95 9.56
CA SER A 197 4.23 23.21 10.15
C SER A 197 3.83 21.80 10.59
N SER A 198 2.55 21.58 10.92
CA SER A 198 2.02 20.30 11.35
C SER A 198 0.48 20.28 11.29
N ILE A 199 -0.07 19.61 10.28
CA ILE A 199 -1.52 19.36 10.15
C ILE A 199 -1.81 17.88 9.99
N GLU A 200 -2.98 17.44 10.47
CA GLU A 200 -3.49 16.10 10.23
C GLU A 200 -3.44 15.76 8.74
N ASN A 201 -3.00 14.54 8.41
CA ASN A 201 -2.96 14.05 7.03
C ASN A 201 -4.38 13.73 6.48
N SER A 202 -5.18 14.79 6.29
CA SER A 202 -6.59 14.71 5.87
C SER A 202 -6.78 14.69 4.34
N GLY A 203 -5.74 15.00 3.57
CA GLY A 203 -5.77 15.11 2.11
C GLY A 203 -6.22 16.47 1.56
N LEU A 204 -6.48 17.46 2.43
CA LEU A 204 -6.97 18.79 2.04
C LEU A 204 -6.47 19.91 2.98
N TYR A 205 -6.05 21.03 2.38
CA TYR A 205 -5.77 22.29 3.08
C TYR A 205 -6.25 23.46 2.21
N SER A 206 -7.07 24.35 2.75
CA SER A 206 -7.55 25.53 2.02
C SER A 206 -6.67 26.73 2.36
N LEU A 207 -6.11 27.36 1.34
CA LEU A 207 -5.20 28.50 1.42
C LEU A 207 -5.85 29.75 0.83
N GLU A 208 -5.89 30.83 1.60
CA GLU A 208 -6.22 32.16 1.10
C GLU A 208 -4.97 32.80 0.50
N ILE A 209 -5.05 33.20 -0.78
CA ILE A 209 -3.96 33.89 -1.48
C ILE A 209 -4.18 35.39 -1.27
N THR A 210 -3.54 35.96 -0.24
CA THR A 210 -3.61 37.39 0.05
C THR A 210 -2.72 38.22 -0.91
N ASP A 211 -2.83 39.54 -0.83
CA ASP A 211 -2.04 40.50 -1.60
C ASP A 211 -0.54 40.50 -1.25
N ASP A 212 -0.16 39.90 -0.11
CA ASP A 212 1.23 39.71 0.31
C ASP A 212 1.99 38.65 -0.52
N PHE A 213 1.27 37.73 -1.19
CA PHE A 213 1.91 36.75 -2.07
C PHE A 213 2.43 37.45 -3.33
N GLU A 214 3.73 37.38 -3.59
CA GLU A 214 4.28 37.94 -4.83
C GLU A 214 3.68 37.25 -6.07
N VAL A 215 3.28 38.02 -7.07
CA VAL A 215 2.87 37.49 -8.38
C VAL A 215 4.04 36.74 -9.03
N GLY A 216 3.77 35.60 -9.68
CA GLY A 216 4.79 34.76 -10.32
C GLY A 216 4.23 33.45 -10.85
N ASP A 217 4.95 32.83 -11.79
CA ASP A 217 4.59 31.59 -12.50
C ASP A 217 5.51 30.40 -12.13
N ASP A 218 6.29 30.56 -11.07
CA ASP A 218 7.34 29.64 -10.64
C ASP A 218 7.08 29.00 -9.27
N TYR A 219 5.79 28.91 -8.89
CA TYR A 219 5.38 28.33 -7.61
C TYR A 219 5.16 26.82 -7.66
N LYS A 220 5.51 26.14 -6.56
CA LYS A 220 5.19 24.73 -6.31
C LYS A 220 4.78 24.51 -4.86
N ILE A 221 3.94 23.52 -4.63
CA ILE A 221 3.65 23.03 -3.28
C ILE A 221 4.54 21.83 -2.98
N LYS A 222 5.10 21.81 -1.77
CA LYS A 222 5.78 20.66 -1.19
C LYS A 222 5.04 20.21 0.06
N ILE A 223 4.85 18.91 0.18
CA ILE A 223 4.27 18.29 1.37
C ILE A 223 5.21 17.19 1.84
N SER A 224 5.47 17.12 3.16
CA SER A 224 6.35 16.11 3.76
C SER A 224 5.68 15.46 4.96
N SER A 225 5.87 14.15 5.14
CA SER A 225 5.42 13.45 6.36
C SER A 225 6.29 13.84 7.56
N LEU A 226 5.66 14.02 8.73
CA LEU A 226 6.39 14.24 9.99
C LEU A 226 6.80 12.93 10.69
N GLU A 227 6.21 11.81 10.30
CA GLU A 227 6.51 10.49 10.87
C GLU A 227 7.54 9.72 10.03
N ASN A 228 7.68 10.05 8.74
CA ASN A 228 8.63 9.41 7.83
C ASN A 228 9.30 10.46 6.92
N ASP A 229 10.55 10.80 7.23
CA ASP A 229 11.34 11.83 6.55
C ASP A 229 11.69 11.50 5.08
N THR A 230 11.57 10.23 4.68
CA THR A 230 11.77 9.80 3.29
C THR A 230 10.52 10.00 2.42
N VAL A 231 9.36 10.30 3.02
CA VAL A 231 8.09 10.43 2.32
C VAL A 231 7.72 11.90 2.18
N LEU A 232 7.93 12.41 0.97
CA LEU A 232 7.59 13.77 0.57
C LEU A 232 7.11 13.80 -0.88
N SER A 233 6.43 14.87 -1.23
CA SER A 233 5.95 15.13 -2.59
C SER A 233 5.99 16.60 -2.92
N GLU A 234 6.18 16.90 -4.19
CA GLU A 234 6.12 18.26 -4.74
C GLU A 234 5.18 18.25 -5.95
N SER A 235 4.56 19.40 -6.23
CA SER A 235 3.83 19.62 -7.49
C SER A 235 4.72 19.26 -8.69
N ALA A 236 4.15 18.55 -9.66
CA ALA A 236 4.87 18.07 -10.84
C ALA A 236 5.40 19.25 -11.67
N GLU A 237 4.54 20.21 -11.99
CA GLU A 237 4.90 21.46 -12.69
C GLU A 237 4.54 22.68 -11.85
N ASN A 238 4.95 23.87 -12.32
CA ASN A 238 4.67 25.12 -11.62
C ASN A 238 3.20 25.55 -11.79
N PHE A 239 2.70 26.28 -10.80
CA PHE A 239 1.45 27.05 -10.89
C PHE A 239 1.74 28.56 -10.76
N THR A 240 0.75 29.36 -11.11
CA THR A 240 0.86 30.82 -11.18
C THR A 240 0.03 31.48 -10.09
N ILE A 241 0.60 32.47 -9.40
CA ILE A 241 -0.14 33.43 -8.58
C ILE A 241 -0.26 34.74 -9.36
N MET A 242 -1.48 35.25 -9.51
CA MET A 242 -1.82 36.44 -10.30
C MET A 242 -2.45 37.52 -9.43
N GLU A 243 -2.35 38.78 -9.87
CA GLU A 243 -3.00 39.92 -9.22
C GLU A 243 -4.53 39.78 -9.25
N GLU A 244 -5.21 40.31 -8.22
CA GLU A 244 -6.67 40.34 -8.17
C GLU A 244 -7.25 41.09 -9.39
N PHE A 245 -8.21 40.47 -10.08
CA PHE A 245 -8.88 41.13 -11.19
C PHE A 245 -10.00 42.07 -10.69
N ILE A 246 -9.69 43.36 -10.55
CA ILE A 246 -10.67 44.38 -10.15
C ILE A 246 -11.36 44.97 -11.39
N ILE A 247 -12.68 44.81 -11.51
CA ILE A 247 -13.48 45.56 -12.48
C ILE A 247 -13.73 46.97 -11.92
N ALA A 248 -13.10 47.98 -12.52
CA ALA A 248 -13.40 49.37 -12.20
C ALA A 248 -14.82 49.74 -12.72
N GLU A 249 -15.79 49.88 -11.82
CA GLU A 249 -17.06 50.53 -12.14
C GLU A 249 -16.84 52.05 -12.23
N PHE A 250 -16.76 52.56 -13.46
CA PHE A 250 -16.83 54.01 -13.67
C PHE A 250 -18.28 54.48 -13.45
N PRO A 251 -18.54 55.43 -12.54
CA PRO A 251 -19.88 55.97 -12.39
C PRO A 251 -20.28 56.65 -13.70
N TYR A 252 -21.37 56.19 -14.30
CA TYR A 252 -21.99 56.82 -15.46
C TYR A 252 -22.59 58.16 -15.00
N VAL A 253 -21.89 59.27 -15.26
CA VAL A 253 -22.41 60.62 -15.05
C VAL A 253 -23.29 60.96 -16.25
N ILE A 254 -24.60 61.05 -16.03
CA ILE A 254 -25.54 61.65 -16.98
C ILE A 254 -25.53 63.16 -16.72
N ASP A 255 -25.08 63.93 -17.71
CA ASP A 255 -25.20 65.40 -17.76
C ASP A 255 -26.56 65.81 -18.34
#